data_AF-A0A937QLI8-F1
#
_entry.id   AF-A0A937QLI8-F1
#
_cell.length_a   1.000
_cell.length_b   1.000
_cell.length_c   1.000
_cell.angle_alpha   90.00
_cell.angle_beta   90.00
_cell.angle_gamma   90.00
#
_symmetry.space_group_name_H-M   'P 1'
#
loop_
_entity.id
_entity.type
_entity.pdbx_description
1 polymer ?
#
loop_
_entity_poly.entity_id
_entity_poly.type
_entity_poly.pdbx_seq_one_letter_code
_entity_poly.pdbx_strand_id
1 'polypeptide(L)'
;DIDVRPRAIVRAGDLLFLGGTPYSPNQVDLAATYEGAKGGLVSVMSTSNAEKIAEQSLDSPPVWDGMAAANGRLYISLESGSLLSLKSE
;
A
#
# COMPACT_ATOMS: atom_id res chain seq x y z
N ASP A 1 6.86 12.86 3.36
CA ASP A 1 7.45 12.07 2.28
C ASP A 1 6.62 10.84 2.01
N ILE A 2 6.53 10.45 0.74
CA ILE A 2 5.87 9.21 0.31
C ILE A 2 6.92 8.10 0.30
N ASP A 3 6.63 6.99 0.97
CA ASP A 3 7.48 5.80 1.13
C ASP A 3 6.98 4.59 0.34
N VAL A 4 5.91 4.78 -0.44
CA VAL A 4 5.30 3.78 -1.31
C VAL A 4 5.41 4.25 -2.75
N ARG A 5 5.80 3.37 -3.67
CA ARG A 5 5.49 3.54 -5.10
C ARG A 5 4.10 2.95 -5.33
N PRO A 6 3.05 3.78 -5.46
CA PRO A 6 1.68 3.29 -5.38
C PRO A 6 1.28 2.57 -6.67
N ARG A 7 0.58 1.43 -6.49
CA ARG A 7 -0.07 0.63 -7.54
C ARG A 7 -1.59 0.65 -7.43
N ALA A 8 -2.08 0.85 -6.21
CA ALA A 8 -3.49 1.00 -5.90
C ALA A 8 -3.64 2.08 -4.83
N ILE A 9 -4.66 2.91 -4.97
CA ILE A 9 -4.94 4.02 -4.06
C ILE A 9 -6.43 3.99 -3.72
N VAL A 10 -6.75 4.00 -2.43
CA VAL A 10 -8.14 4.01 -1.95
C VAL A 10 -8.32 5.12 -0.95
N ARG A 11 -9.33 5.96 -1.13
CA ARG A 11 -9.80 6.89 -0.10
C ARG A 11 -10.98 6.27 0.64
N ALA A 12 -10.96 6.28 1.97
CA ALA A 12 -12.10 5.91 2.80
C ALA A 12 -12.23 6.89 3.98
N GLY A 13 -13.25 7.76 3.91
CA GLY A 13 -13.41 8.86 4.85
C GLY A 13 -12.22 9.82 4.81
N ASP A 14 -11.60 10.02 5.98
CA ASP A 14 -10.44 10.90 6.18
C ASP A 14 -9.09 10.19 6.00
N LEU A 15 -9.11 8.93 5.56
CA LEU A 15 -7.92 8.12 5.32
C LEU A 15 -7.70 7.92 3.81
N LEU A 16 -6.44 8.00 3.41
CA LEU A 16 -5.95 7.66 2.09
C LEU A 16 -4.96 6.50 2.21
N PHE A 17 -5.28 5.36 1.61
CA PHE A 17 -4.45 4.18 1.59
C PHE A 17 -3.66 4.14 0.30
N LEU A 18 -2.34 4.02 0.41
CA LEU A 18 -1.40 3.87 -0.68
C LEU A 18 -0.81 2.47 -0.61
N GLY A 19 -1.23 1.58 -1.50
CA GLY A 19 -0.69 0.22 -1.60
C GLY A 19 0.27 0.09 -2.77
N GLY A 20 1.42 -0.54 -2.54
CA GLY A 20 2.41 -0.72 -3.60
C GLY A 20 3.68 -1.37 -3.09
N THR A 21 4.81 -0.99 -3.69
CA THR A 21 6.14 -1.45 -3.29
C THR A 21 6.84 -0.37 -2.46
N PRO A 22 7.71 -0.72 -1.50
CA PRO A 22 8.50 0.27 -0.77
C PRO A 22 9.33 1.16 -1.71
N TYR A 23 9.42 2.45 -1.37
CA TYR A 23 10.14 3.48 -2.12
C TYR A 23 11.10 4.26 -1.21
N SER A 24 12.31 4.51 -1.70
CA SER A 24 13.27 5.42 -1.10
C SER A 24 13.93 6.31 -2.16
N PRO A 25 14.18 7.61 -1.88
CA PRO A 25 14.85 8.51 -2.83
C PRO A 25 16.27 8.06 -3.22
N ASN A 26 16.96 7.32 -2.35
CA ASN A 26 18.32 6.83 -2.59
C ASN A 26 18.36 5.41 -3.17
N GLN A 27 17.23 4.92 -3.68
CA GLN A 27 17.10 3.55 -4.15
C GLN A 27 17.75 3.38 -5.53
N VAL A 28 18.87 2.64 -5.55
CA VAL A 28 19.70 2.45 -6.74
C VAL A 28 19.13 1.40 -7.69
N ASP A 29 18.38 0.41 -7.17
CA ASP A 29 17.82 -0.68 -7.97
C ASP A 29 16.31 -0.50 -8.17
N LEU A 30 15.96 0.11 -9.29
CA LEU A 30 14.57 0.32 -9.70
C LEU A 30 13.91 -0.98 -10.18
N ALA A 31 14.67 -1.91 -10.77
CA ALA A 31 14.14 -3.12 -11.41
C ALA A 31 13.63 -4.13 -10.37
N ALA A 32 14.43 -4.43 -9.34
CA ALA A 32 14.01 -5.31 -8.24
C ALA A 32 12.77 -4.80 -7.48
N THR A 33 12.52 -3.50 -7.55
CA THR A 33 11.32 -2.87 -6.96
C THR A 33 10.09 -3.09 -7.84
N TYR A 34 10.22 -3.01 -9.16
CA TYR A 34 9.12 -3.31 -10.08
C TYR A 34 8.69 -4.78 -10.02
N GLU A 35 9.63 -5.69 -9.79
CA GLU A 35 9.35 -7.13 -9.67
C GLU A 35 8.77 -7.53 -8.30
N GLY A 36 8.65 -6.58 -7.36
CA GLY A 36 8.09 -6.88 -6.04
C GLY A 36 9.02 -7.69 -5.14
N ALA A 37 10.32 -7.76 -5.44
CA ALA A 37 11.28 -8.59 -4.70
C ALA A 37 11.46 -8.18 -3.22
N LYS A 38 11.01 -6.98 -2.84
CA LYS A 38 11.00 -6.48 -1.46
C LYS A 38 9.64 -6.63 -0.76
N GLY A 39 8.71 -7.39 -1.34
CA GLY A 39 7.33 -7.48 -0.88
C GLY A 39 6.51 -6.22 -1.20
N GLY A 40 5.46 -6.01 -0.42
CA GLY A 40 4.56 -4.87 -0.54
C GLY A 40 4.54 -3.99 0.72
N LEU A 41 3.94 -2.81 0.58
CA LEU A 41 3.71 -1.87 1.67
C LEU A 41 2.36 -1.19 1.46
N VAL A 42 1.62 -1.01 2.55
CA VAL A 42 0.47 -0.10 2.62
C VAL A 42 0.83 1.04 3.55
N SER A 43 0.79 2.27 3.05
CA SER A 43 0.88 3.47 3.88
C SER A 43 -0.50 4.11 4.01
N VAL A 44 -0.87 4.48 5.23
CA VAL A 44 -2.13 5.14 5.54
C VAL A 44 -1.84 6.60 5.85
N MET A 45 -2.44 7.49 5.07
CA MET A 45 -2.24 8.93 5.18
C MET A 45 -3.54 9.60 5.59
N SER A 46 -3.44 10.65 6.39
CA SER A 46 -4.54 11.58 6.65
C SER A 46 -4.84 12.39 5.39
N THR A 47 -6.10 12.48 4.99
CA THR A 47 -6.49 13.34 3.86
C THR A 47 -6.48 14.83 4.19
N SER A 48 -6.48 15.21 5.47
CA SER A 48 -6.60 16.61 5.89
C SER A 48 -5.24 17.33 5.95
N ASN A 49 -4.17 16.61 6.30
CA ASN A 49 -2.85 17.17 6.52
C ASN A 49 -1.70 16.40 5.84
N ALA A 50 -2.02 15.32 5.09
CA ALA A 50 -1.04 14.48 4.41
C ALA A 50 0.02 13.84 5.33
N GLU A 51 -0.28 13.71 6.63
CA GLU A 51 0.58 12.99 7.57
C GLU A 51 0.35 11.47 7.45
N LYS A 52 1.42 10.69 7.61
CA LYS A 52 1.33 9.23 7.68
C LYS A 52 0.85 8.83 9.07
N ILE A 53 -0.27 8.11 9.13
CA ILE A 53 -0.92 7.65 10.36
C ILE A 53 -0.45 6.24 10.72
N ALA A 54 -0.29 5.37 9.71
CA ALA A 54 0.08 3.98 9.90
C ALA A 54 0.75 3.41 8.66
N GLU A 55 1.40 2.26 8.82
CA GLU A 55 1.96 1.47 7.73
C GLU A 55 1.83 -0.02 8.02
N GLN A 56 1.77 -0.84 6.97
CA GLN A 56 1.73 -2.30 7.05
C GLN A 56 2.56 -2.92 5.93
N SER A 57 3.61 -3.66 6.30
CA SER A 57 4.37 -4.49 5.37
C SER A 57 3.52 -5.67 4.90
N LEU A 58 3.68 -6.04 3.63
CA LEU A 58 3.02 -7.16 2.97
C LEU A 58 4.05 -8.12 2.39
N ASP A 59 3.72 -9.41 2.34
CA ASP A 59 4.60 -10.43 1.75
C ASP A 59 4.77 -10.26 0.23
N SER A 60 3.80 -9.63 -0.43
CA SER A 60 3.78 -9.36 -1.87
C SER A 60 3.12 -7.99 -2.11
N PRO A 61 3.49 -7.25 -3.17
CA PRO A 61 2.79 -6.03 -3.53
C PRO A 61 1.33 -6.30 -3.94
N PRO A 62 0.44 -5.29 -3.83
CA PRO A 62 -0.89 -5.34 -4.43
C PRO A 62 -0.81 -5.44 -5.96
N VAL A 63 -1.78 -6.11 -6.58
CA VAL A 63 -2.03 -5.97 -8.02
C VAL A 63 -2.46 -4.53 -8.33
N TRP A 64 -2.34 -4.13 -9.61
CA TRP A 64 -2.81 -2.82 -10.07
C TRP A 64 -4.29 -2.62 -9.77
N ASP A 65 -4.61 -1.51 -9.12
CA ASP A 65 -5.98 -1.15 -8.71
C ASP A 65 -6.69 -2.23 -7.85
N GLY A 66 -5.92 -3.10 -7.20
CA GLY A 66 -6.39 -4.30 -6.50
C GLY A 66 -6.89 -4.09 -5.07
N MET A 67 -7.37 -2.89 -4.73
CA MET A 67 -7.73 -2.53 -3.36
C MET A 67 -9.16 -1.99 -3.26
N ALA A 68 -9.83 -2.31 -2.16
CA ALA A 68 -11.16 -1.78 -1.84
C ALA A 68 -11.32 -1.56 -0.33
N ALA A 69 -12.06 -0.52 0.06
CA ALA A 69 -12.44 -0.31 1.44
C ALA A 69 -13.95 -0.52 1.61
N ALA A 70 -14.33 -1.41 2.51
CA ALA A 70 -15.73 -1.71 2.82
C ALA A 70 -15.87 -2.30 4.22
N ASN A 71 -17.00 -2.06 4.88
CA ASN A 71 -17.31 -2.65 6.19
C ASN A 71 -16.20 -2.43 7.26
N GLY A 72 -15.60 -1.24 7.28
CA GLY A 72 -14.53 -0.89 8.23
C GLY A 72 -13.21 -1.64 8.00
N ARG A 73 -13.02 -2.20 6.80
CA ARG A 73 -11.85 -3.01 6.43
C ARG A 73 -11.28 -2.57 5.09
N LEU A 74 -9.99 -2.82 4.91
CA LEU A 74 -9.29 -2.68 3.64
C LEU A 74 -9.00 -4.07 3.09
N TYR A 75 -9.48 -4.33 1.88
CA TYR A 75 -9.24 -5.57 1.13
C TYR A 75 -8.18 -5.33 0.07
N ILE A 76 -7.25 -6.27 -0.08
CA ILE A 76 -6.08 -6.13 -0.95
C ILE A 76 -5.83 -7.44 -1.68
N SER A 77 -5.90 -7.42 -3.01
CA SER A 77 -5.47 -8.53 -3.86
C SER A 77 -3.97 -8.41 -4.14
N LEU A 78 -3.19 -9.42 -3.77
CA LEU A 78 -1.73 -9.43 -3.93
C LEU A 78 -1.31 -10.12 -5.22
N GLU A 79 -0.15 -9.72 -5.77
CA GLU A 79 0.44 -10.39 -6.96
C GLU A 79 0.75 -11.87 -6.73
N SER A 80 0.96 -12.29 -5.47
CA SER A 80 1.09 -13.70 -5.09
C SER A 80 -0.19 -14.53 -5.27
N GLY A 81 -1.34 -13.89 -5.56
CA GLY A 81 -2.64 -14.53 -5.73
C GLY A 81 -3.46 -14.65 -4.45
N SER A 82 -2.96 -14.16 -3.30
CA SER A 82 -3.72 -14.13 -2.05
C SER A 82 -4.54 -12.84 -1.89
N LEU A 83 -5.59 -12.92 -1.07
CA LEU A 83 -6.43 -11.78 -0.67
C LEU A 83 -6.23 -11.51 0.82
N LEU A 84 -5.86 -10.28 1.16
CA LEU A 84 -5.77 -9.81 2.55
C LEU A 84 -6.98 -8.96 2.92
N SER A 85 -7.38 -9.06 4.19
CA SER A 85 -8.33 -8.15 4.83
C SER A 85 -7.66 -7.54 6.06
N LEU A 86 -7.39 -6.23 6.01
CA LEU A 86 -6.87 -5.46 7.13
C LEU A 86 -8.01 -4.70 7.84
N LYS A 87 -7.90 -4.53 9.14
CA LYS A 87 -8.74 -3.66 9.98
C LYS A 87 -7.83 -2.85 10.90
N SER A 88 -8.31 -1.72 11.43
CA SER A 88 -7.60 -1.12 12.56
C SER A 88 -7.70 -2.07 13.76
N GLU A 89 -6.65 -2.10 14.58
CA GLU A 89 -6.75 -2.66 15.93
C GLU A 89 -7.72 -1.84 16.80
#